data_AF-A0A2Z7BZD8-F1
#
_entry.id   AF-A0A2Z7BZD8-F1
#
_cell.length_a   1.000
_cell.length_b   1.000
_cell.length_c   1.000
_cell.angle_alpha   90.00
_cell.angle_beta   90.00
_cell.angle_gamma   90.00
#
_symmetry.space_group_name_H-M   'P 1'
#
loop_
_entity.id
_entity.type
_entity.pdbx_description
1 polymer ?
#
loop_
_entity_poly.entity_id
_entity_poly.type
_entity_poly.pdbx_seq_one_letter_code
_entity_poly.pdbx_strand_id
1 'polypeptide(L)' 'FTVELYREAYKDILNPIPTFDMYESNLGLQIVINLPDVRSQPGRRRTQRIPSQVQTRVSKCGRCHRTGHNRCSCKKAMN' A
#
# COMPACT_ATOMS: atom_id res chain seq x y z
N PHE A 1 16.88 54.30 13.80
CA PHE A 1 17.65 53.43 12.90
C PHE A 1 18.97 54.12 12.59
N THR A 2 20.11 53.59 13.05
CA THR A 2 21.45 54.15 12.75
C THR A 2 22.20 53.24 11.77
N VAL A 3 23.25 53.78 11.15
CA VAL A 3 24.08 53.05 10.19
C VAL A 3 24.83 51.90 10.87
N GLU A 4 25.22 52.04 12.15
CA GLU A 4 25.88 50.94 12.87
C GLU A 4 24.95 49.73 13.01
N LEU A 5 23.70 49.97 13.35
CA LEU A 5 22.70 48.94 13.59
C LEU A 5 22.38 48.15 12.31
N TYR A 6 22.40 48.81 11.14
CA TYR A 6 22.28 48.15 9.84
C TYR A 6 23.49 47.26 9.53
N ARG A 7 24.71 47.73 9.80
CA ARG A 7 25.93 46.96 9.56
C ARG A 7 26.02 45.73 10.46
N GLU A 8 25.60 45.85 11.71
CA GLU A 8 25.58 44.74 12.67
C GLU A 8 24.57 43.67 12.26
N ALA A 9 23.38 44.06 11.81
CA ALA A 9 22.32 43.14 11.38
C ALA A 9 22.67 42.28 10.16
N TYR A 10 23.53 42.77 9.26
CA TYR A 10 23.97 42.08 8.04
C TYR A 10 25.46 41.72 8.07
N LYS A 11 26.08 41.68 9.26
CA LYS A 11 27.51 41.35 9.42
C LYS A 11 27.79 39.87 9.11
N ASP A 12 26.84 39.00 9.42
CA ASP A 12 27.00 37.57 9.26
C ASP A 12 26.76 37.13 7.80
N ILE A 13 27.50 36.11 7.37
CA ILE A 13 27.37 35.54 6.03
C ILE A 13 26.05 34.78 5.95
N LEU A 14 25.15 35.22 5.08
CA LEU A 14 23.98 34.45 4.69
C LEU A 14 24.43 33.35 3.71
N ASN A 15 24.49 32.11 4.19
CA ASN A 15 24.69 30.96 3.31
C ASN A 15 23.44 30.77 2.45
N PRO A 16 23.52 30.92 1.11
CA PRO A 16 22.37 30.70 0.25
C PRO A 16 21.87 29.26 0.43
N ILE A 17 20.55 29.08 0.46
CA ILE A 17 19.97 27.75 0.36
C ILE A 17 20.36 27.22 -1.01
N PRO A 18 21.10 26.10 -1.11
CA PRO A 18 21.54 25.59 -2.40
C PRO A 18 20.32 25.30 -3.27
N THR A 19 20.26 25.92 -4.44
CA THR A 19 19.32 25.56 -5.49
C THR A 19 19.73 24.23 -6.11
N PHE A 20 18.85 23.62 -6.92
CA PHE A 20 19.13 22.33 -7.58
C PHE A 20 20.46 22.34 -8.35
N ASP A 21 20.82 23.50 -8.92
CA ASP A 21 22.04 23.70 -9.70
C ASP A 21 23.31 23.86 -8.84
N MET A 22 23.16 24.17 -7.54
CA MET A 22 24.25 24.29 -6.57
C MET A 22 24.49 22.98 -5.80
N TYR A 23 23.71 21.94 -6.09
CA TYR A 23 23.97 20.62 -5.54
C TYR A 23 25.22 20.06 -6.21
N GLU A 24 26.35 20.13 -5.51
CA GLU A 24 27.50 19.27 -5.79
C GLU A 24 27.02 17.83 -5.66
N SER A 25 26.59 17.26 -6.79
CA SER A 25 26.20 15.87 -6.84
C SER A 25 27.41 15.07 -6.41
N ASN A 26 27.30 14.42 -5.25
CA ASN A 26 28.34 13.60 -4.66
C ASN A 26 28.54 12.34 -5.52
N LEU A 27 28.95 12.51 -6.78
CA LEU A 27 29.10 11.46 -7.80
C LEU A 27 30.12 10.39 -7.40
N GLY A 28 30.87 10.60 -6.32
CA GLY A 28 31.80 9.62 -5.74
C GLY A 28 31.33 8.96 -4.44
N LEU A 29 30.27 9.45 -3.78
CA LEU A 29 29.72 8.81 -2.59
C LEU A 29 28.49 8.01 -3.00
N GLN A 30 28.65 6.69 -3.02
CA GLN A 30 27.55 5.77 -3.23
C GLN A 30 26.69 5.77 -1.96
N ILE A 31 25.83 6.79 -1.82
CA ILE A 31 24.90 6.91 -0.70
C ILE A 31 23.85 5.82 -0.87
N VAL A 32 24.05 4.71 -0.17
CA VAL A 32 23.07 3.62 -0.12
C VAL A 32 21.93 4.06 0.80
N ILE A 33 20.85 4.56 0.20
CA ILE A 33 19.62 4.85 0.93
C ILE A 33 18.91 3.52 1.18
N ASN A 34 19.05 2.99 2.39
CA ASN A 34 18.32 1.80 2.81
C ASN A 34 16.83 2.13 2.95
N LEU A 35 15.98 1.16 2.62
CA LEU A 35 14.55 1.28 2.92
C LEU A 35 14.36 1.41 4.45
N PRO A 36 13.32 2.14 4.88
CA PRO A 36 12.98 2.19 6.30
C PRO A 36 12.74 0.78 6.85
N ASP A 37 13.23 0.50 8.04
CA ASP A 37 12.97 -0.77 8.74
C ASP A 37 11.53 -0.78 9.27
N VAL A 38 10.59 -1.06 8.37
CA VAL A 38 9.16 -1.15 8.70
C VAL A 38 8.84 -2.58 9.07
N ARG A 39 8.32 -2.77 10.29
CA ARG A 39 7.77 -4.07 10.70
C ARG A 39 6.62 -4.44 9.76
N SER A 40 6.64 -5.68 9.27
CA SER A 40 5.50 -6.23 8.53
C SER A 40 4.25 -6.12 9.40
N GLN A 41 3.15 -5.60 8.84
CA GLN A 41 1.88 -5.49 9.57
C GLN A 41 1.45 -6.87 10.09
N PRO A 42 0.82 -6.92 11.28
CA PRO A 42 0.29 -8.16 11.83
C PRO A 42 -0.76 -8.75 10.87
N GLY A 43 -0.46 -9.93 10.31
CA GLY A 43 -1.29 -10.60 9.33
C GLY A 43 -0.54 -11.71 8.58
N ARG A 44 -1.29 -12.55 7.85
CA ARG A 44 -0.72 -13.67 7.08
C ARG A 44 -0.34 -13.20 5.68
N ARG A 45 0.97 -13.27 5.35
CA ARG A 45 1.51 -12.95 4.01
C ARG A 45 0.71 -13.73 2.94
N ARG A 46 0.39 -13.06 1.82
CA ARG A 46 -0.42 -13.64 0.73
C ARG A 46 0.09 -15.01 0.26
N THR A 47 1.41 -15.20 0.23
CA THR A 47 2.08 -16.44 -0.21
C THR A 47 1.98 -17.60 0.78
N GLN A 48 1.67 -17.33 2.05
CA GLN A 48 1.50 -18.35 3.07
C GLN A 48 0.01 -18.55 3.38
N ARG A 49 -0.92 -18.46 2.43
CA ARG A 49 -2.34 -18.80 2.71
C ARG A 49 -2.56 -20.30 2.57
N ILE A 50 -3.30 -20.91 3.51
CA ILE A 50 -3.90 -22.23 3.27
C ILE A 50 -5.07 -21.98 2.30
N PRO A 51 -5.07 -22.56 1.09
CA PRO A 51 -6.19 -22.39 0.17
C PRO A 51 -7.45 -23.01 0.79
N SER A 52 -8.58 -22.31 0.72
CA SER A 52 -9.85 -22.94 1.05
C SER A 52 -10.07 -24.11 0.10
N GLN A 53 -10.14 -25.34 0.62
CA GLN A 53 -10.64 -26.45 -0.17
C GLN A 53 -12.07 -26.10 -0.57
N VAL A 54 -12.27 -25.82 -1.86
CA VAL A 54 -13.59 -25.54 -2.41
C VAL A 54 -14.34 -26.87 -2.45
N GLN A 55 -14.90 -27.29 -1.31
CA GLN A 55 -15.99 -28.26 -1.33
C GLN A 55 -17.18 -27.54 -1.93
N THR A 56 -17.45 -27.80 -3.20
CA THR A 56 -18.70 -27.38 -3.84
C THR A 56 -19.85 -28.04 -3.09
N ARG A 57 -20.57 -27.25 -2.28
CA ARG A 57 -21.77 -27.74 -1.61
C ARG A 57 -22.78 -28.16 -2.67
N VAL A 58 -23.10 -29.45 -2.74
CA VAL A 58 -24.16 -29.94 -3.62
C VAL A 58 -25.50 -29.54 -3.03
N SER A 59 -26.16 -28.54 -3.64
CA SER A 59 -27.47 -28.09 -3.20
C SER A 59 -28.58 -29.02 -3.70
N LYS A 60 -29.60 -29.22 -2.86
CA LYS A 60 -30.83 -29.94 -3.21
C LYS A 60 -31.85 -28.95 -3.77
N CYS A 61 -32.61 -29.36 -4.78
CA CYS A 61 -33.71 -28.58 -5.32
C CYS A 61 -34.74 -28.26 -4.23
N GLY A 62 -35.10 -26.98 -4.07
CA GLY A 62 -36.06 -26.57 -3.05
C GLY A 62 -37.52 -26.99 -3.31
N ARG A 63 -37.82 -27.66 -4.43
CA ARG A 63 -39.17 -28.18 -4.74
C ARG A 63 -39.24 -29.71 -4.60
N CYS A 64 -38.27 -30.44 -5.16
CA CYS A 64 -38.29 -31.91 -5.16
C CYS A 64 -37.19 -32.56 -4.32
N HIS A 65 -36.34 -31.77 -3.66
CA HIS A 65 -35.24 -32.20 -2.80
C HIS A 65 -34.19 -33.14 -3.44
N ARG A 66 -34.18 -33.26 -4.77
CA ARG A 66 -33.15 -33.99 -5.54
C ARG A 66 -32.00 -33.05 -5.92
N THR A 67 -30.81 -33.59 -6.11
CA THR A 67 -29.63 -32.86 -6.59
C THR A 67 -29.64 -32.77 -8.12
N GLY A 68 -28.75 -31.95 -8.70
CA GLY A 68 -28.57 -31.84 -10.16
C GLY A 68 -29.43 -30.79 -10.87
N HIS A 69 -30.32 -30.11 -10.16
CA HIS A 69 -31.05 -28.94 -10.68
C HIS A 69 -31.48 -28.01 -9.55
N ASN A 70 -31.84 -26.76 -9.90
CA ASN A 70 -32.34 -25.77 -8.95
C ASN A 70 -33.87 -25.69 -9.00
N ARG A 71 -34.47 -24.91 -8.09
CA ARG A 71 -35.94 -24.76 -8.04
C ARG A 71 -36.51 -24.18 -9.35
N CYS A 72 -35.78 -23.28 -10.03
CA CYS A 72 -36.22 -22.64 -11.27
C CYS A 72 -36.30 -23.62 -12.45
N SER A 73 -35.37 -24.57 -12.56
CA SER A 73 -35.37 -25.60 -13.62
C SER A 73 -36.10 -26.89 -13.23
N CYS A 74 -36.82 -26.90 -12.10
CA CYS A 74 -37.52 -28.08 -11.63
C CYS A 74 -38.80 -28.36 -12.44
N LYS A 75 -38.83 -29.51 -13.12
CA LYS A 75 -39.98 -30.00 -13.91
C LYS A 75 -41.10 -30.64 -13.07
N LYS A 76 -40.91 -30.78 -11.75
CA LYS A 76 -41.96 -31.29 -10.87
C LYS A 76 -43.04 -30.21 -10.69
N ALA A 77 -44.30 -30.60 -10.79
CA ALA A 77 -45.43 -29.73 -10.49
C ALA A 77 -45.30 -29.17 -9.06
N MET A 78 -45.80 -27.95 -8.85
CA MET A 78 -45.98 -27.42 -7.51
C MET A 78 -47.12 -28.23 -6.87
N ASN A 79 -46.80 -28.95 -5.79
CA ASN A 79 -47.82 -29.47 -4.89
C ASN A 79 -48.33 -28.32 -4.02
#